data_AF-A0A972YUY4-F1
#
_entry.id   AF-A0A972YUY4-F1
#
_cell.length_a   1.000
_cell.length_b   1.000
_cell.length_c   1.000
_cell.angle_alpha   90.00
_cell.angle_beta   90.00
_cell.angle_gamma   90.00
#
_symmetry.space_group_name_H-M   'P 1'
#
loop_
_entity.id
_entity.type
_entity.pdbx_description
1 polymer ?
#
loop_
_entity_poly.entity_id
_entity_poly.type
_entity_poly.pdbx_seq_one_letter_code
_entity_poly.pdbx_strand_id
1 'polypeptide(L)'
;MAARALVFDIWQDIVRYSVTYILLVFVVISAFSVIYYSHINRQTTSELEILFSKKDELNIEWRNLLLEQSSLAEHSAIESKAKRLLGMKRPGRDSEVIVSLK
;
A
#
# COMPACT_ATOMS: atom_id res chain seq x y z
N MET A 1 23.49 -26.55 64.35
CA MET A 1 22.12 -26.00 64.47
C MET A 1 21.92 -24.69 63.69
N ALA A 2 22.85 -23.73 63.75
CA ALA A 2 22.74 -22.44 63.04
C ALA A 2 22.56 -22.53 61.51
N ALA A 3 23.28 -23.43 60.82
CA ALA A 3 23.16 -23.58 59.36
C ALA A 3 21.76 -24.00 58.89
N ARG A 4 21.03 -24.80 59.69
CA ARG A 4 19.65 -25.19 59.38
C ARG A 4 18.66 -24.03 59.55
N ALA A 5 18.91 -23.15 60.52
CA ALA A 5 18.08 -21.97 60.74
C ALA A 5 18.26 -20.95 59.61
N LEU A 6 19.50 -20.68 59.20
CA LEU A 6 19.79 -19.77 58.07
C LEU A 6 19.13 -20.23 56.76
N VAL A 7 19.16 -21.53 56.47
CA VAL A 7 18.51 -22.08 55.27
C VAL A 7 16.99 -21.91 55.34
N PHE A 8 16.40 -22.04 56.52
CA PHE A 8 14.97 -21.85 56.72
C PHE A 8 14.55 -20.37 56.57
N ASP A 9 15.34 -19.45 57.13
CA ASP A 9 15.11 -18.00 56.99
C ASP A 9 15.22 -17.55 55.52
N ILE A 10 16.25 -18.00 54.79
CA ILE A 10 16.42 -17.70 53.36
C ILE A 10 15.24 -18.24 52.54
N TRP A 11 14.76 -19.44 52.86
CA TRP A 11 13.61 -20.03 52.19
C TRP A 11 12.34 -19.20 52.43
N GLN A 12 12.14 -18.74 53.67
CA GLN A 12 10.98 -17.94 54.04
C GLN A 12 11.00 -16.56 53.39
N ASP A 13 12.18 -15.93 53.28
CA ASP A 13 12.36 -14.65 52.60
C ASP A 13 12.15 -14.76 51.09
N ILE A 14 12.65 -15.82 50.43
CA ILE A 14 12.41 -16.07 49.00
C ILE A 14 10.91 -16.20 48.71
N VAL A 15 10.18 -16.95 49.54
CA VAL A 15 8.73 -17.09 49.38
C VAL A 15 8.02 -15.75 49.61
N ARG A 16 8.49 -14.95 50.57
CA ARG A 16 7.92 -13.63 50.88
C ARG A 16 8.09 -12.61 49.75
N TYR A 17 9.20 -12.64 49.02
CA TYR A 17 9.46 -11.75 47.87
C TYR A 17 9.14 -12.36 46.49
N SER A 18 8.53 -13.56 46.46
CA SER A 18 8.18 -14.27 45.23
C SER A 18 7.39 -13.42 44.22
N VAL A 19 6.45 -12.59 44.70
CA VAL A 19 5.65 -11.69 43.87
C VAL A 19 6.52 -10.68 43.12
N THR A 20 7.54 -10.11 43.78
CA THR A 20 8.48 -9.16 43.17
C THR A 20 9.30 -9.84 42.06
N TYR A 21 9.78 -11.06 42.30
CA TYR A 21 10.50 -11.81 41.28
C TYR A 21 9.61 -12.17 40.08
N ILE A 22 8.37 -12.60 40.31
CA ILE A 22 7.40 -12.87 39.24
C ILE A 22 7.16 -11.61 38.41
N LEU A 23 6.95 -10.46 39.06
CA LEU A 23 6.71 -9.20 38.38
C LEU A 23 7.94 -8.75 37.55
N LEU A 24 9.15 -8.98 38.06
CA LEU A 24 10.39 -8.74 37.30
C LEU A 24 10.45 -9.62 36.05
N VAL A 25 10.13 -10.91 36.17
CA VAL A 25 10.07 -11.84 35.02
C VAL A 25 9.03 -11.36 34.00
N PHE A 26 7.85 -10.91 34.44
CA PHE A 26 6.83 -10.36 33.55
C PHE A 26 7.31 -9.12 32.79
N VAL A 27 8.04 -8.22 33.45
CA VAL A 27 8.63 -7.03 32.80
C VAL A 27 9.65 -7.43 31.74
N VAL A 28 10.49 -8.42 32.01
CA VAL A 28 11.47 -8.94 31.03
C VAL A 28 10.76 -9.56 29.83
N ILE A 29 9.73 -10.39 30.07
CA ILE A 29 8.92 -10.98 29.00
C ILE A 29 8.25 -9.88 28.17
N SER A 30 7.71 -8.84 28.80
CA SER A 30 7.11 -7.70 28.12
C SER A 30 8.12 -6.98 27.22
N ALA A 31 9.33 -6.71 27.73
CA ALA A 31 10.39 -6.08 26.95
C ALA A 31 10.76 -6.88 25.69
N PHE A 32 10.95 -8.20 25.83
CA PHE A 32 11.21 -9.08 24.68
C PHE A 32 10.03 -9.15 23.71
N SER A 33 8.81 -9.18 24.22
CA SER A 33 7.59 -9.19 23.41
C SER A 33 7.50 -7.95 22.53
N VAL A 34 7.76 -6.75 23.08
CA VAL A 34 7.77 -5.49 22.33
C VAL A 34 8.81 -5.52 21.20
N ILE A 35 10.03 -6.02 21.47
CA ILE A 35 11.08 -6.16 20.45
C ILE A 35 10.64 -7.12 19.34
N TYR A 36 10.05 -8.25 19.71
CA TYR A 36 9.56 -9.25 18.78
C TYR A 36 8.45 -8.68 17.88
N TYR A 37 7.44 -8.03 18.46
CA TYR A 37 6.38 -7.39 17.70
C TYR A 37 6.90 -6.27 16.79
N SER A 38 7.87 -5.47 17.25
CA SER A 38 8.51 -4.46 16.42
C SER A 38 9.21 -5.07 15.21
N HIS A 39 9.91 -6.20 15.40
CA HIS A 39 10.58 -6.91 14.32
C HIS A 39 9.58 -7.49 13.30
N ILE A 40 8.53 -8.15 13.77
CA ILE A 40 7.47 -8.72 12.91
C ILE A 40 6.74 -7.60 12.16
N ASN A 41 6.38 -6.50 12.83
CA ASN A 41 5.75 -5.35 12.19
C ASN A 41 6.60 -4.82 11.04
N ARG A 42 7.93 -4.74 11.22
CA ARG A 42 8.82 -4.27 10.14
C ARG A 42 8.79 -5.18 8.92
N GLN A 43 8.69 -6.50 9.10
CA GLN A 43 8.62 -7.45 7.99
C GLN A 43 7.27 -7.37 7.27
N THR A 44 6.16 -7.40 8.01
CA THR A 44 4.81 -7.34 7.45
C THR A 44 4.55 -6.02 6.73
N THR A 45 5.04 -4.90 7.27
CA THR A 45 4.93 -3.59 6.61
C THR A 45 5.72 -3.55 5.30
N SER A 46 6.89 -4.19 5.22
CA SER A 46 7.69 -4.18 4.01
C SER A 46 7.02 -4.93 2.85
N GLU A 47 6.41 -6.08 3.11
CA GLU A 47 5.66 -6.82 2.08
C GLU A 47 4.45 -6.03 1.57
N LEU A 48 3.74 -5.37 2.48
CA LEU A 48 2.62 -4.52 2.16
C LEU A 48 3.06 -3.34 1.27
N GLU A 49 4.15 -2.67 1.62
CA GLU A 49 4.74 -1.58 0.83
C GLU A 49 5.11 -2.02 -0.60
N ILE A 50 5.66 -3.23 -0.76
CA ILE A 50 5.98 -3.78 -2.09
C ILE A 50 4.71 -3.96 -2.93
N LEU A 51 3.64 -4.53 -2.36
CA LEU A 51 2.38 -4.66 -3.09
C LEU A 51 1.78 -3.31 -3.47
N PHE A 52 1.82 -2.33 -2.56
CA PHE A 52 1.35 -0.98 -2.84
C PHE A 52 2.16 -0.32 -3.96
N SER A 53 3.49 -0.47 -3.95
CA SER A 53 4.36 0.05 -5.00
C SER A 53 4.04 -0.55 -6.37
N LYS A 54 3.85 -1.87 -6.47
CA LYS A 54 3.43 -2.53 -7.71
C LYS A 54 2.08 -2.02 -8.21
N LYS A 55 1.13 -1.80 -7.29
CA LYS A 55 -0.18 -1.24 -7.63
C LYS A 55 -0.04 0.18 -8.20
N ASP A 56 0.84 0.99 -7.63
CA ASP A 56 1.06 2.36 -8.09
C ASP A 56 1.69 2.40 -9.49
N GLU A 57 2.68 1.54 -9.74
CA GLU A 57 3.30 1.37 -11.05
C GLU A 57 2.27 1.00 -12.14
N LEU A 58 1.41 0.02 -11.87
CA LEU A 58 0.32 -0.38 -12.76
C LEU A 58 -0.70 0.75 -13.00
N ASN A 59 -0.99 1.58 -11.98
CA ASN A 59 -1.88 2.73 -12.14
C ASN A 59 -1.26 3.80 -13.04
N ILE A 60 0.06 4.02 -12.93
CA ILE A 60 0.77 4.94 -13.81
C ILE A 60 0.71 4.44 -15.25
N GLU A 61 0.99 3.16 -15.48
CA GLU A 61 0.90 2.56 -16.82
C GLU A 61 -0.51 2.66 -17.40
N TRP A 62 -1.53 2.32 -16.61
CA TRP A 62 -2.94 2.46 -17.01
C TRP A 62 -3.30 3.89 -17.41
N ARG A 63 -2.85 4.89 -16.64
CA ARG A 63 -3.09 6.30 -16.94
C ARG A 63 -2.39 6.71 -18.23
N ASN A 64 -1.17 6.25 -18.48
CA ASN A 64 -0.45 6.52 -19.71
C ASN A 64 -1.16 5.91 -20.93
N LEU A 65 -1.61 4.66 -20.82
CA LEU A 65 -2.38 3.98 -21.87
C LEU A 65 -3.71 4.70 -22.15
N LEU A 66 -4.39 5.18 -21.10
CA LEU A 66 -5.63 5.93 -21.26
C LEU A 66 -5.38 7.25 -22.01
N LEU A 67 -4.29 7.96 -21.69
CA LEU A 67 -3.90 9.19 -22.40
C LEU A 67 -3.56 8.91 -23.87
N GLU A 68 -2.85 7.81 -24.16
CA GLU A 68 -2.56 7.38 -25.52
C GLU A 68 -3.87 7.08 -26.28
N GLN A 69 -4.80 6.35 -25.66
CA GLN A 69 -6.09 6.03 -26.27
C GLN A 69 -6.93 7.30 -26.48
N SER A 70 -6.96 8.23 -25.53
CA SER A 70 -7.65 9.51 -25.70
C SER A 70 -7.03 10.34 -26.83
N SER A 71 -5.70 10.33 -26.99
CA SER A 71 -5.02 11.00 -28.11
C SER A 71 -5.36 10.35 -29.46
N LEU A 72 -5.47 9.03 -29.51
CA LEU A 72 -5.87 8.28 -30.72
C LEU A 72 -7.38 8.41 -31.01
N ALA A 73 -8.21 8.61 -30.00
CA ALA A 73 -9.65 8.76 -30.11
C ALA A 73 -10.09 10.22 -30.35
N GLU A 74 -9.26 11.19 -29.99
CA GLU A 74 -9.48 12.59 -30.35
C GLU A 74 -9.52 12.71 -31.87
N HIS A 75 -10.57 13.36 -32.38
CA HIS A 75 -11.11 13.38 -33.74
C HIS A 75 -10.14 13.35 -34.94
N SER A 76 -8.85 13.65 -34.75
CA SER A 76 -7.78 13.57 -35.75
C SER A 76 -7.65 12.21 -36.45
N ALA A 77 -7.82 11.08 -35.75
CA ALA A 77 -7.69 9.76 -36.36
C ALA A 77 -8.88 9.43 -37.27
N ILE A 78 -10.09 9.77 -36.84
CA ILE A 78 -11.31 9.58 -37.63
C ILE A 78 -11.31 10.52 -38.84
N GLU A 79 -10.94 11.80 -38.65
CA GLU A 79 -10.86 12.80 -39.71
C GLU A 79 -9.77 12.46 -40.74
N SER A 80 -8.59 11.99 -40.28
CA SER A 80 -7.51 11.47 -41.14
C SER A 80 -7.96 10.25 -41.96
N LYS A 81 -8.62 9.28 -41.32
CA LYS A 81 -9.11 8.07 -41.98
C LYS A 81 -10.23 8.39 -42.98
N ALA A 82 -11.13 9.32 -42.66
CA ALA A 82 -12.16 9.81 -43.56
C ALA A 82 -11.57 10.59 -44.76
N LYS A 83 -10.60 11.47 -44.52
CA LYS A 83 -9.90 12.21 -45.59
C LYS A 83 -9.13 11.29 -46.53
N ARG A 84 -8.49 10.24 -45.98
CA ARG A 84 -7.59 9.35 -46.74
C ARG A 84 -8.31 8.17 -47.40
N LEU A 85 -9.28 7.53 -46.74
CA LEU A 85 -10.05 6.40 -47.29
C LEU A 85 -11.29 6.83 -48.06
N LEU A 86 -11.98 7.90 -47.62
CA LEU A 86 -13.23 8.37 -48.23
C LEU A 86 -13.02 9.60 -49.12
N GLY A 87 -11.78 10.12 -49.24
CA GLY A 87 -11.47 11.30 -50.05
C GLY A 87 -12.16 12.58 -49.57
N MET A 88 -12.66 12.61 -48.33
CA MET A 88 -13.45 13.73 -47.81
C MET A 88 -12.61 15.00 -47.75
N LYS A 89 -13.11 16.08 -48.37
CA LYS A 89 -12.53 17.43 -48.32
C LYS A 89 -13.49 18.32 -47.55
N ARG A 90 -12.95 19.23 -46.73
CA ARG A 90 -13.76 20.21 -46.02
C ARG A 90 -14.48 21.09 -47.06
N PRO A 91 -15.82 21.14 -47.06
CA PRO A 91 -16.55 21.94 -48.05
C PRO A 91 -16.16 23.41 -47.92
N GLY A 92 -15.83 24.05 -49.05
CA GLY A 92 -15.59 25.49 -49.11
C GLY A 92 -16.90 26.26 -49.05
N ARG A 93 -16.83 27.58 -48.78
CA ARG A 93 -18.00 28.47 -48.65
C ARG A 93 -18.97 28.40 -49.83
N ASP A 94 -18.52 27.96 -51.01
CA ASP A 94 -19.32 27.85 -52.23
C ASP A 94 -20.11 26.53 -52.35
N SER A 95 -19.95 25.59 -51.40
CA SER A 95 -20.55 24.24 -51.43
C SER A 95 -21.48 23.95 -50.24
N GLU A 96 -21.84 24.98 -49.47
CA GLU A 96 -22.67 24.85 -48.28
C GLU A 96 -24.16 25.01 -48.63
N VAL A 97 -24.90 23.90 -48.61
CA VAL A 97 -26.36 23.92 -48.79
C VAL A 97 -27.02 23.93 -47.41
N ILE A 98 -27.51 25.10 -47.00
CA ILE A 98 -28.24 25.25 -45.74
C ILE A 98 -29.67 24.72 -45.94
N VAL A 99 -29.96 23.56 -45.35
CA VAL A 99 -31.32 23.03 -45.33
C VAL A 99 -32.04 23.57 -44.10
N SER A 100 -32.93 24.53 -44.30
CA SER A 100 -33.88 25.00 -43.29
C SER A 100 -34.94 23.91 -43.09
N LEU A 101 -34.95 23.30 -41.90
CA LEU A 101 -36.03 22.42 -41.49
C LEU A 101 -37.20 23.30 -41.03
N LYS A 102 -38.32 23.21 -41.75
CA LYS A 102 -39.58 23.88 -41.44
C LYS A 102 -40.34 23.18 -40.32
#